data_AF-A0A962QN95-F1
#
_entry.id   AF-A0A962QN95-F1
#
_cell.length_a   1.000
_cell.length_b   1.000
_cell.length_c   1.000
_cell.angle_alpha   90.00
_cell.angle_beta   90.00
_cell.angle_gamma   90.00
#
_symmetry.space_group_name_H-M   'P 1'
#
loop_
_entity.id
_entity.type
_entity.pdbx_description
1 polymer ?
#
loop_
_entity_poly.entity_id
_entity_poly.type
_entity_poly.pdbx_seq_one_letter_code
_entity_poly.pdbx_strand_id
1 'polypeptide(L)'
;LVYNILYKKYFGNPSNVRDLADGRPGGATSNGLSPFDDITRKYAEQYGFDWRLITAQMYQESRFDPQARSFAGASGLLQVMPRTAKFMGFAKVQEPEVGIHAGIKYLDWVRNRFDPELPFNERMWFTLAAYNAGHGHVEDARRLARQQGMDGDRWFDNSEKAMLLLSKKQYAGKARHGYVRGTEPVAYVRDIRERYRAYVEISSKRLPELGSAADPVAPSTTVPEGIRAAAR
;
A
#
# COMPACT_ATOMS: atom_id res chain seq x y z
N LEU A 1 1.52 -23.26 -4.39
CA LEU A 1 0.79 -23.95 -3.30
C LEU A 1 0.65 -23.14 -2.00
N VAL A 2 1.67 -22.44 -1.51
CA VAL A 2 1.64 -21.69 -0.23
C VAL A 2 0.64 -20.51 -0.21
N TYR A 3 0.40 -19.87 -1.36
CA TYR A 3 -0.60 -18.79 -1.51
C TYR A 3 -2.02 -19.23 -1.12
N ASN A 4 -2.45 -20.43 -1.57
CA ASN A 4 -3.79 -20.95 -1.26
C ASN A 4 -3.94 -21.37 0.20
N ILE A 5 -2.85 -21.77 0.89
CA ILE A 5 -2.88 -22.18 2.30
C ILE A 5 -3.01 -20.96 3.22
N LEU A 6 -2.28 -19.88 2.93
CA LEU A 6 -2.42 -18.61 3.64
C LEU A 6 -3.76 -17.92 3.32
N TYR A 7 -4.25 -18.02 2.08
CA TYR A 7 -5.58 -17.54 1.70
C TYR A 7 -6.68 -18.24 2.51
N LYS A 8 -6.65 -19.58 2.60
CA LYS A 8 -7.63 -20.35 3.38
C LYS A 8 -7.56 -20.07 4.89
N LYS A 9 -6.37 -19.84 5.44
CA LYS A 9 -6.17 -19.62 6.88
C LYS A 9 -6.72 -18.26 7.38
N TYR A 10 -6.71 -17.23 6.53
CA TYR A 10 -7.17 -15.88 6.91
C TYR A 10 -8.52 -15.49 6.27
N PHE A 11 -8.84 -16.02 5.08
CA PHE A 11 -10.05 -15.71 4.31
C PHE A 11 -11.00 -16.91 4.16
N GLY A 12 -10.68 -18.07 4.74
CA GLY A 12 -11.64 -19.16 4.89
C GLY A 12 -12.72 -18.89 5.94
N ASN A 13 -12.59 -17.79 6.70
CA ASN A 13 -13.54 -17.41 7.74
C ASN A 13 -14.13 -16.01 7.48
N PRO A 14 -15.42 -15.91 7.08
CA PRO A 14 -16.12 -14.64 6.82
C PRO A 14 -16.15 -13.65 7.99
N SER A 15 -15.91 -14.10 9.23
CA SER A 15 -15.88 -13.24 10.42
C SER A 15 -14.71 -12.24 10.40
N ASN A 16 -13.51 -12.67 10.01
CA ASN A 16 -12.32 -11.81 10.03
C ASN A 16 -12.41 -10.70 8.98
N VAL A 17 -13.02 -11.00 7.82
CA VAL A 17 -13.29 -10.01 6.77
C VAL A 17 -14.32 -8.99 7.26
N ARG A 18 -15.32 -9.41 8.05
CA ARG A 18 -16.29 -8.50 8.68
C ARG A 18 -15.63 -7.61 9.72
N ASP A 19 -14.84 -8.13 10.65
CA ASP A 19 -14.17 -7.32 11.67
C ASP A 19 -13.20 -6.29 11.07
N LEU A 20 -12.43 -6.67 10.04
CA LEU A 20 -11.57 -5.74 9.28
C LEU A 20 -12.38 -4.69 8.49
N ALA A 21 -13.62 -5.01 8.17
CA ALA A 21 -14.57 -4.13 7.50
C ALA A 21 -15.45 -3.32 8.46
N ASP A 22 -15.55 -3.70 9.72
CA ASP A 22 -16.36 -3.02 10.74
C ASP A 22 -15.65 -1.76 11.26
N GLY A 23 -14.35 -1.60 10.96
CA GLY A 23 -13.66 -0.32 11.05
C GLY A 23 -14.15 0.76 10.07
N ARG A 24 -15.13 0.46 9.21
CA ARG A 24 -15.74 1.46 8.32
C ARG A 24 -16.66 2.40 9.10
N PRO A 25 -16.58 3.72 8.90
CA PRO A 25 -17.58 4.65 9.42
C PRO A 25 -18.96 4.28 8.87
N GLY A 26 -19.90 4.00 9.77
CA GLY A 26 -21.27 3.57 9.44
C GLY A 26 -21.49 2.05 9.31
N GLY A 27 -20.48 1.21 9.56
CA GLY A 27 -20.63 -0.26 9.56
C GLY A 27 -20.96 -0.85 8.17
N ALA A 28 -21.54 -2.06 8.15
CA ALA A 28 -21.83 -2.79 6.91
C ALA A 28 -22.81 -2.08 5.94
N THR A 29 -23.55 -1.07 6.42
CA THR A 29 -24.62 -0.36 5.69
C THR A 29 -24.16 0.90 4.97
N SER A 30 -22.92 1.39 5.17
CA SER A 30 -22.42 2.58 4.45
C SER A 30 -22.01 2.26 3.01
N ASN A 31 -22.30 3.16 2.07
CA ASN A 31 -22.06 2.98 0.62
C ASN A 31 -20.59 3.14 0.16
N GLY A 32 -19.61 3.10 1.08
CA GLY A 32 -18.18 3.22 0.77
C GLY A 32 -17.27 2.43 1.73
N LEU A 33 -15.96 2.56 1.53
CA LEU A 33 -14.92 2.08 2.45
C LEU A 33 -14.56 3.14 3.50
N SER A 34 -14.78 4.42 3.18
CA SER A 34 -14.58 5.56 4.07
C SER A 34 -15.47 6.74 3.65
N PRO A 35 -15.64 7.75 4.52
CA PRO A 35 -16.26 9.04 4.16
C PRO A 35 -15.50 9.83 3.10
N PHE A 36 -14.28 9.42 2.75
CA PHE A 36 -13.37 10.16 1.90
C PHE A 36 -13.03 9.42 0.60
N ASP A 37 -13.84 8.44 0.20
CA ASP A 37 -13.55 7.58 -0.95
C ASP A 37 -13.35 8.37 -2.25
N ASP A 38 -14.18 9.39 -2.52
CA ASP A 38 -14.08 10.16 -3.77
C ASP A 38 -12.81 11.01 -3.83
N ILE A 39 -12.46 11.67 -2.72
CA ILE A 39 -11.21 12.42 -2.59
C ILE A 39 -10.02 11.46 -2.71
N THR A 40 -10.10 10.30 -2.06
CA THR A 40 -9.04 9.29 -2.09
C THR A 40 -8.87 8.74 -3.49
N ARG A 41 -9.94 8.44 -4.22
CA ARG A 41 -9.91 8.00 -5.63
C ARG A 41 -9.22 9.02 -6.53
N LYS A 42 -9.66 10.28 -6.47
CA LYS A 42 -9.09 11.39 -7.27
C LYS A 42 -7.57 11.44 -7.17
N TYR A 43 -7.03 11.48 -5.95
CA TYR A 43 -5.59 11.60 -5.77
C TYR A 43 -4.85 10.27 -5.92
N ALA A 44 -5.44 9.14 -5.53
CA ALA A 44 -4.81 7.84 -5.75
C ALA A 44 -4.60 7.59 -7.26
N GLU A 45 -5.60 7.88 -8.09
CA GLU A 45 -5.49 7.81 -9.55
C GLU A 45 -4.41 8.75 -10.10
N GLN A 46 -4.40 10.02 -9.65
CA GLN A 46 -3.40 11.01 -10.05
C GLN A 46 -1.96 10.53 -9.82
N TYR A 47 -1.71 9.75 -8.77
CA TYR A 47 -0.37 9.25 -8.41
C TYR A 47 -0.18 7.75 -8.73
N GLY A 48 -1.13 7.09 -9.39
CA GLY A 48 -1.02 5.66 -9.75
C GLY A 48 -0.98 4.72 -8.55
N PHE A 49 -1.84 4.94 -7.56
CA PHE A 49 -2.11 4.05 -6.43
C PHE A 49 -3.51 3.46 -6.52
N ASP A 50 -3.69 2.26 -5.98
CA ASP A 50 -5.03 1.73 -5.72
C ASP A 50 -5.65 2.51 -4.54
N TRP A 51 -6.76 3.19 -4.78
CA TRP A 51 -7.43 4.00 -3.77
C TRP A 51 -7.80 3.18 -2.52
N ARG A 52 -8.10 1.88 -2.66
CA ARG A 52 -8.44 1.00 -1.53
C ARG A 52 -7.23 0.74 -0.63
N LEU A 53 -6.02 0.72 -1.20
CA LEU A 53 -4.78 0.62 -0.41
C LEU A 53 -4.56 1.90 0.40
N ILE A 54 -4.77 3.06 -0.21
CA ILE A 54 -4.68 4.34 0.48
C ILE A 54 -5.73 4.43 1.59
N THR A 55 -6.97 4.00 1.33
CA THR A 55 -8.02 3.94 2.36
C THR A 55 -7.61 3.00 3.51
N ALA A 56 -6.99 1.86 3.22
CA ALA A 56 -6.50 0.93 4.25
C ALA A 56 -5.36 1.54 5.09
N GLN A 57 -4.46 2.31 4.47
CA GLN A 57 -3.42 3.08 5.14
C GLN A 57 -4.03 4.19 6.00
N MET A 58 -4.99 4.96 5.47
CA MET A 58 -5.68 6.04 6.19
C MET A 58 -6.37 5.53 7.46
N TYR A 59 -6.97 4.35 7.41
CA TYR A 59 -7.51 3.74 8.62
C TYR A 59 -6.41 3.40 9.65
N GLN A 60 -5.27 2.88 9.19
CA GLN A 60 -4.14 2.59 10.06
C GLN A 60 -3.60 3.84 10.75
N GLU A 61 -3.61 4.97 10.03
CA GLU A 61 -3.04 6.24 10.48
C GLU A 61 -3.95 7.00 11.45
N SER A 62 -5.23 7.15 11.11
CA SER A 62 -6.14 8.00 11.90
C SER A 62 -7.51 7.40 12.19
N ARG A 63 -7.78 6.18 11.70
CA ARG A 63 -9.13 5.60 11.70
C ARG A 63 -10.16 6.55 11.08
N PHE A 64 -9.75 7.26 10.04
CA PHE A 64 -10.54 8.27 9.32
C PHE A 64 -10.89 9.53 10.13
N ASP A 65 -10.19 9.82 11.22
CA ASP A 65 -10.31 11.10 11.92
C ASP A 65 -9.40 12.16 11.25
N PRO A 66 -9.96 13.22 10.63
CA PRO A 66 -9.17 14.29 10.02
C PRO A 66 -8.51 15.21 11.06
N GLN A 67 -8.96 15.20 12.31
CA GLN A 67 -8.38 15.99 13.41
C GLN A 67 -7.33 15.20 14.22
N ALA A 68 -7.11 13.93 13.89
CA ALA A 68 -6.15 13.09 14.59
C ALA A 68 -4.76 13.74 14.65
N ARG A 69 -4.14 13.66 15.82
CA ARG A 69 -2.79 14.19 16.07
C ARG A 69 -1.99 13.21 16.90
N SER A 70 -0.85 12.79 16.39
CA SER A 70 0.07 11.92 17.14
C SER A 70 0.86 12.71 18.19
N PHE A 71 1.42 11.99 19.16
CA PHE A 71 2.33 12.58 20.15
C PHE A 71 3.57 13.22 19.50
N ALA A 72 4.05 12.67 18.38
CA ALA A 72 5.15 13.22 17.61
C ALA A 72 4.77 14.46 16.77
N GLY A 73 3.48 14.79 16.70
CA GLY A 73 2.96 15.96 15.98
C GLY A 73 2.54 15.70 14.54
N ALA A 74 2.51 14.43 14.10
CA ALA A 74 1.85 14.05 12.85
C ALA A 74 0.36 14.38 12.92
N SER A 75 -0.27 14.76 11.81
CA SER A 75 -1.67 15.18 11.83
C SER A 75 -2.43 14.89 10.54
N GLY A 76 -3.75 14.79 10.66
CA GLY A 76 -4.66 14.56 9.54
C GLY A 76 -4.85 13.09 9.20
N LEU A 77 -5.61 12.84 8.13
CA LEU A 77 -6.05 11.50 7.73
C LEU A 77 -4.91 10.51 7.44
N LEU A 78 -3.79 10.99 6.91
CA LEU A 78 -2.60 10.19 6.61
C LEU A 78 -1.42 10.52 7.53
N GLN A 79 -1.69 11.18 8.67
CA GLN A 79 -0.70 11.52 9.71
C GLN A 79 0.59 12.12 9.11
N VAL A 80 0.45 13.22 8.37
CA VAL A 80 1.60 13.88 7.74
C VAL A 80 2.29 14.78 8.77
N MET A 81 3.61 14.69 8.87
CA MET A 81 4.40 15.58 9.72
C MET A 81 4.37 17.02 9.19
N PRO A 82 4.33 18.07 10.04
CA PRO A 82 4.27 19.46 9.58
C PRO A 82 5.42 19.85 8.63
N ARG A 83 6.64 19.36 8.90
CA ARG A 83 7.80 19.57 8.02
C ARG A 83 7.60 18.91 6.65
N THR A 84 7.04 17.70 6.63
CA THR A 84 6.73 16.97 5.40
C THR A 84 5.63 17.68 4.60
N ALA A 85 4.56 18.13 5.26
CA ALA A 85 3.49 18.90 4.62
C ALA A 85 4.06 20.16 3.95
N LYS A 86 4.86 20.94 4.67
CA LYS A 86 5.53 22.13 4.13
C LYS A 86 6.44 21.79 2.94
N PHE A 87 7.24 20.74 3.06
CA PHE A 87 8.11 20.28 1.97
C PHE A 87 7.31 19.85 0.73
N MET A 88 6.12 19.28 0.92
CA MET A 88 5.21 18.89 -0.16
C MET A 88 4.38 20.06 -0.72
N GLY A 89 4.46 21.24 -0.13
CA GLY A 89 3.73 22.44 -0.55
C GLY A 89 2.32 22.58 0.05
N PHE A 90 2.04 21.91 1.17
CA PHE A 90 0.74 21.93 1.83
C PHE A 90 0.80 22.58 3.21
N ALA A 91 -0.33 23.14 3.62
CA ALA A 91 -0.62 23.63 4.97
C ALA A 91 -2.02 23.16 5.37
N LYS A 92 -2.33 23.07 6.67
CA LYS A 92 -3.64 22.64 7.19
C LYS A 92 -4.05 21.22 6.76
N VAL A 93 -3.18 20.24 6.99
CA VAL A 93 -3.43 18.82 6.65
C VAL A 93 -4.60 18.17 7.40
N GLN A 94 -5.24 18.88 8.33
CA GLN A 94 -6.49 18.49 8.98
C GLN A 94 -7.72 18.74 8.09
N GLU A 95 -7.60 19.55 7.04
CA GLU A 95 -8.63 19.66 6.00
C GLU A 95 -8.57 18.38 5.14
N PRO A 96 -9.65 17.59 5.01
CA PRO A 96 -9.60 16.25 4.42
C PRO A 96 -8.96 16.20 3.03
N GLU A 97 -9.34 17.11 2.13
CA GLU A 97 -8.80 17.14 0.77
C GLU A 97 -7.29 17.39 0.75
N VAL A 98 -6.85 18.37 1.54
CA VAL A 98 -5.44 18.73 1.69
C VAL A 98 -4.64 17.58 2.32
N GLY A 99 -5.14 17.01 3.41
CA GLY A 99 -4.47 15.94 4.14
C GLY A 99 -4.28 14.68 3.31
N ILE A 100 -5.30 14.30 2.53
CA ILE A 100 -5.24 13.15 1.62
C ILE A 100 -4.24 13.41 0.50
N HIS A 101 -4.31 14.58 -0.14
CA HIS A 101 -3.37 14.93 -1.21
C HIS A 101 -1.93 14.96 -0.70
N ALA A 102 -1.69 15.60 0.44
CA ALA A 102 -0.37 15.69 1.06
C ALA A 102 0.22 14.31 1.37
N GLY A 103 -0.58 13.41 1.97
CA GLY A 103 -0.12 12.07 2.31
C GLY A 103 0.18 11.20 1.09
N ILE A 104 -0.68 11.21 0.06
CA ILE A 104 -0.45 10.44 -1.18
C ILE A 104 0.75 10.99 -1.95
N LYS A 105 0.90 12.32 -2.06
CA LYS A 105 2.06 12.94 -2.70
C LYS A 105 3.35 12.59 -1.96
N TYR A 106 3.32 12.56 -0.63
CA TYR A 106 4.48 12.12 0.15
C TYR A 106 4.77 10.62 -0.06
N LEU A 107 3.74 9.77 -0.11
CA LEU A 107 3.89 8.35 -0.40
C LEU A 107 4.52 8.11 -1.78
N ASP A 108 4.10 8.84 -2.82
CA ASP A 108 4.73 8.83 -4.14
C ASP A 108 6.20 9.28 -4.08
N TRP A 109 6.47 10.37 -3.38
CA TRP A 109 7.84 10.83 -3.18
C TRP A 109 8.72 9.76 -2.51
N VAL A 110 8.20 9.01 -1.53
CA VAL A 110 8.90 7.87 -0.92
C VAL A 110 9.09 6.74 -1.92
N ARG A 111 8.05 6.38 -2.70
CA ARG A 111 8.09 5.33 -3.74
C ARG A 111 9.19 5.60 -4.76
N ASN A 112 9.37 6.85 -5.16
CA ASN A 112 10.34 7.29 -6.17
C ASN A 112 11.80 7.27 -5.70
N ARG A 113 12.05 6.93 -4.42
CA ARG A 113 13.41 6.71 -3.90
C ARG A 113 13.88 5.27 -4.05
N PHE A 114 12.95 4.35 -4.28
CA PHE A 114 13.25 2.96 -4.58
C PHE A 114 13.48 2.76 -6.07
N ASP A 115 14.31 1.75 -6.39
CA ASP A 115 14.64 1.35 -7.74
C ASP A 115 13.36 1.09 -8.57
N PRO A 116 13.19 1.72 -9.76
CA PRO A 116 12.06 1.47 -10.62
C PRO A 116 11.98 0.04 -11.17
N GLU A 117 13.08 -0.73 -11.18
CA GLU A 117 13.12 -2.13 -11.63
C GLU A 117 12.58 -3.11 -10.59
N LEU A 118 12.35 -2.67 -9.33
CA LEU A 118 11.70 -3.50 -8.34
C LEU A 118 10.31 -3.92 -8.81
N PRO A 119 9.89 -5.18 -8.55
CA PRO A 119 8.52 -5.60 -8.79
C PRO A 119 7.53 -4.62 -8.17
N PHE A 120 6.55 -4.17 -8.95
CA PHE A 120 5.63 -3.10 -8.57
C PHE A 120 4.98 -3.33 -7.19
N ASN A 121 4.55 -4.56 -6.93
CA ASN A 121 3.96 -4.97 -5.66
C ASN A 121 4.96 -4.90 -4.50
N GLU A 122 6.22 -5.31 -4.69
CA GLU A 122 7.24 -5.26 -3.65
C GLU A 122 7.65 -3.82 -3.35
N ARG A 123 7.81 -3.00 -4.40
CA ARG A 123 8.09 -1.57 -4.28
C ARG A 123 7.01 -0.87 -3.44
N MET A 124 5.74 -1.27 -3.57
CA MET A 124 4.66 -0.77 -2.73
C MET A 124 4.84 -1.10 -1.24
N TRP A 125 5.18 -2.34 -0.90
CA TRP A 125 5.38 -2.76 0.50
C TRP A 125 6.59 -2.08 1.15
N PHE A 126 7.68 -1.93 0.39
CA PHE A 126 8.83 -1.13 0.83
C PHE A 126 8.47 0.34 1.03
N THR A 127 7.63 0.91 0.16
CA THR A 127 7.13 2.28 0.29
C THR A 127 6.33 2.47 1.58
N LEU A 128 5.40 1.57 1.90
CA LEU A 128 4.64 1.62 3.15
C LEU A 128 5.54 1.46 4.38
N ALA A 129 6.49 0.54 4.34
CA ALA A 129 7.47 0.38 5.42
C ALA A 129 8.31 1.67 5.62
N ALA A 130 8.70 2.32 4.52
CA ALA A 130 9.49 3.54 4.53
C ALA A 130 8.67 4.79 4.91
N TYR A 131 7.36 4.79 4.67
CA TYR A 131 6.46 5.81 5.17
C TYR A 131 6.47 5.82 6.70
N ASN A 132 6.43 4.64 7.31
CA ASN A 132 6.41 4.45 8.76
C ASN A 132 7.80 4.63 9.41
N ALA A 133 8.82 3.93 8.90
CA ALA A 133 10.13 3.84 9.54
C ALA A 133 11.24 4.61 8.81
N GLY A 134 10.94 5.28 7.70
CA GLY A 134 11.91 5.99 6.89
C GLY A 134 12.66 5.09 5.89
N HIS A 135 12.92 5.64 4.71
CA HIS A 135 13.62 4.95 3.61
C HIS A 135 14.99 4.38 4.01
N GLY A 136 15.76 5.10 4.83
CA GLY A 136 17.10 4.67 5.25
C GLY A 136 17.10 3.33 5.99
N HIS A 137 16.15 3.15 6.92
CA HIS A 137 16.02 1.92 7.67
C HIS A 137 15.51 0.76 6.81
N VAL A 138 14.62 1.02 5.84
CA VAL A 138 14.20 0.01 4.86
C VAL A 138 15.37 -0.44 3.99
N GLU A 139 16.22 0.47 3.54
CA GLU A 139 17.44 0.14 2.82
C GLU A 139 18.44 -0.67 3.65
N ASP A 140 18.59 -0.36 4.93
CA ASP A 140 19.38 -1.19 5.85
C ASP A 140 18.79 -2.60 5.97
N ALA A 141 17.46 -2.73 6.06
CA ALA A 141 16.80 -4.02 6.12
C ALA A 141 17.00 -4.82 4.82
N ARG A 142 16.88 -4.19 3.64
CA ARG A 142 17.14 -4.81 2.33
C ARG A 142 18.58 -5.29 2.19
N ARG A 143 19.56 -4.51 2.66
CA ARG A 143 20.98 -4.92 2.69
C ARG A 143 21.21 -6.07 3.65
N LEU A 144 20.68 -5.98 4.87
CA LEU A 144 20.81 -7.02 5.87
C LEU A 144 20.14 -8.32 5.40
N ALA A 145 19.01 -8.26 4.70
CA ALA A 145 18.36 -9.44 4.13
C ALA A 145 19.31 -10.20 3.19
N ARG A 146 19.96 -9.50 2.26
CA ARG A 146 20.95 -10.09 1.35
C ARG A 146 22.13 -10.71 2.10
N GLN A 147 22.65 -10.03 3.12
CA GLN A 147 23.73 -10.56 3.97
C GLN A 147 23.34 -11.85 4.71
N GLN A 148 22.05 -12.01 5.01
CA GLN A 148 21.48 -13.18 5.67
C GLN A 148 21.02 -14.25 4.67
N GLY A 149 21.36 -14.13 3.38
CA GLY A 149 20.98 -15.07 2.33
C GLY A 149 19.49 -15.01 1.93
N MET A 150 18.78 -13.95 2.30
CA MET A 150 17.39 -13.69 1.92
C MET A 150 17.31 -12.77 0.70
N ASP A 151 16.15 -12.74 0.05
CA ASP A 151 15.88 -11.84 -1.07
C ASP A 151 15.61 -10.40 -0.57
N GLY A 152 16.57 -9.50 -0.80
CA GLY A 152 16.46 -8.09 -0.42
C GLY A 152 15.52 -7.24 -1.28
N ASP A 153 14.93 -7.83 -2.33
CA ASP A 153 13.94 -7.20 -3.20
C ASP A 153 12.53 -7.74 -2.98
N ARG A 154 12.39 -8.62 -1.99
CA ARG A 154 11.11 -9.09 -1.47
C ARG A 154 10.91 -8.61 -0.04
N TRP A 155 9.75 -8.04 0.25
CA TRP A 155 9.38 -7.60 1.59
C TRP A 155 9.03 -8.79 2.48
N PHE A 156 7.96 -9.51 2.10
CA PHE A 156 7.41 -10.58 2.92
C PHE A 156 8.33 -11.79 3.00
N ASP A 157 8.47 -12.32 4.21
CA ASP A 157 9.31 -13.44 4.60
C ASP A 157 10.81 -13.26 4.36
N ASN A 158 11.25 -12.05 3.97
CA ASN A 158 12.63 -11.70 3.65
C ASN A 158 13.03 -10.39 4.34
N SER A 159 12.89 -9.25 3.67
CA SER A 159 13.32 -7.95 4.21
C SER A 159 12.62 -7.56 5.52
N GLU A 160 11.36 -7.97 5.72
CA GLU A 160 10.68 -7.76 7.01
C GLU A 160 11.34 -8.51 8.17
N LYS A 161 11.91 -9.70 7.93
CA LYS A 161 12.65 -10.45 8.97
C LYS A 161 13.95 -9.72 9.31
N ALA A 162 14.63 -9.18 8.31
CA ALA A 162 15.82 -8.34 8.52
C ALA A 162 15.47 -7.04 9.26
N MET A 163 14.34 -6.41 8.95
CA MET A 163 13.83 -5.25 9.68
C MET A 163 13.67 -5.54 11.18
N LEU A 164 13.13 -6.72 11.55
CA LEU A 164 13.05 -7.12 12.96
C LEU A 164 14.44 -7.25 13.62
N LEU A 165 15.43 -7.76 12.89
CA LEU A 165 16.81 -7.89 13.40
C LEU A 165 17.47 -6.55 13.69
N LEU A 166 17.12 -5.48 12.97
CA LEU A 166 17.64 -4.12 13.22
C LEU A 166 17.23 -3.53 14.57
N SER A 167 16.32 -4.19 15.30
CA SER A 167 16.03 -3.86 16.71
C SER A 167 17.12 -4.36 17.68
N LYS A 168 18.04 -5.23 17.24
CA LYS A 168 19.08 -5.82 18.09
C LYS A 168 20.42 -5.10 17.87
N LYS A 169 21.07 -4.69 18.96
CA LYS A 169 22.33 -3.92 18.95
C LYS A 169 23.40 -4.48 17.99
N GLN A 170 23.56 -5.80 17.93
CA GLN A 170 24.57 -6.47 17.10
C GLN A 170 24.36 -6.28 15.58
N TYR A 171 23.12 -6.03 15.14
CA TYR A 171 22.79 -5.72 13.75
C TYR A 171 22.70 -4.21 13.55
N ALA A 172 22.00 -3.51 14.44
CA ALA A 172 21.87 -2.05 14.41
C ALA A 172 23.22 -1.33 14.37
N GLY A 173 24.21 -1.78 15.15
CA GLY A 173 25.54 -1.17 15.18
C GLY A 173 26.35 -1.30 13.89
N LYS A 174 25.92 -2.17 12.96
CA LYS A 174 26.52 -2.34 11.63
C LYS A 174 25.70 -1.67 10.52
N ALA A 175 24.46 -1.25 10.83
CA ALA A 175 23.55 -0.61 9.88
C ALA A 175 23.90 0.87 9.72
N ARG A 176 23.69 1.43 8.52
CA ARG A 176 24.04 2.82 8.21
C ARG A 176 23.20 3.82 9.02
N HIS A 177 21.93 3.51 9.24
CA HIS A 177 21.00 4.37 9.97
C HIS A 177 20.75 3.87 11.40
N GLY A 178 21.45 2.83 11.83
CA GLY A 178 21.42 2.37 13.22
C GLY A 178 20.14 1.64 13.61
N TYR A 179 19.75 1.83 14.88
CA TYR A 179 18.60 1.17 15.49
C TYR A 179 17.28 1.63 14.86
N VAL A 180 16.40 0.68 14.59
CA VAL A 180 14.98 0.93 14.34
C VAL A 180 14.18 -0.09 15.14
N ARG A 181 13.03 0.34 15.66
CA ARG A 181 12.06 -0.57 16.27
C ARG A 181 11.33 -1.32 15.16
N GLY A 182 11.96 -2.33 14.59
CA GLY A 182 11.51 -3.02 13.39
C GLY A 182 10.12 -3.66 13.50
N THR A 183 9.61 -3.92 14.70
CA THR A 183 8.24 -4.42 14.90
C THR A 183 7.19 -3.45 14.38
N GLU A 184 7.42 -2.13 14.47
CA GLU A 184 6.46 -1.10 14.05
C GLU A 184 6.21 -1.12 12.52
N PRO A 185 7.22 -1.00 11.63
CA PRO A 185 6.98 -1.03 10.19
C PRO A 185 6.51 -2.40 9.70
N VAL A 186 6.90 -3.50 10.35
CA VAL A 186 6.45 -4.85 9.98
C VAL A 186 4.97 -5.04 10.29
N ALA A 187 4.52 -4.65 11.48
CA ALA A 187 3.10 -4.68 11.84
C ALA A 187 2.29 -3.74 10.93
N TYR A 188 2.77 -2.51 10.73
CA TYR A 188 2.13 -1.51 9.88
C TYR A 188 1.84 -2.04 8.46
N VAL A 189 2.83 -2.63 7.79
CA VAL A 189 2.64 -3.18 6.43
C VAL A 189 1.68 -4.38 6.43
N ARG A 190 1.75 -5.25 7.45
CA ARG A 190 0.88 -6.43 7.55
C ARG A 190 -0.58 -6.04 7.77
N ASP A 191 -0.84 -5.15 8.70
CA ASP A 191 -2.20 -4.67 9.01
C ASP A 191 -2.84 -3.96 7.81
N ILE A 192 -2.07 -3.12 7.10
CA ILE A 192 -2.55 -2.45 5.88
C ILE A 192 -2.83 -3.48 4.78
N ARG A 193 -1.97 -4.47 4.58
CA ARG A 193 -2.19 -5.51 3.56
C ARG A 193 -3.45 -6.34 3.84
N GLU A 194 -3.67 -6.71 5.10
CA GLU A 194 -4.85 -7.48 5.50
C GLU A 194 -6.13 -6.67 5.25
N ARG A 195 -6.14 -5.40 5.65
CA ARG A 195 -7.27 -4.49 5.44
C ARG A 195 -7.51 -4.20 3.95
N TYR A 196 -6.45 -3.97 3.18
CA TYR A 196 -6.54 -3.75 1.74
C TYR A 196 -7.19 -4.94 1.04
N ARG A 197 -6.84 -6.18 1.41
CA ARG A 197 -7.47 -7.39 0.86
C ARG A 197 -8.96 -7.45 1.16
N ALA A 198 -9.36 -7.16 2.41
CA ALA A 198 -10.77 -7.11 2.78
C ALA A 198 -11.52 -6.02 1.98
N TYR A 199 -10.92 -4.85 1.80
CA TYR A 199 -11.47 -3.75 1.02
C TYR A 199 -11.63 -4.07 -0.47
N VAL A 200 -10.65 -4.77 -1.07
CA VAL A 200 -10.78 -5.30 -2.43
C VAL A 200 -11.98 -6.24 -2.51
N GLU A 201 -12.07 -7.24 -1.63
CA GLU A 201 -13.17 -8.21 -1.63
C GLU A 201 -14.55 -7.54 -1.49
N ILE A 202 -14.69 -6.58 -0.58
CA ILE A 202 -15.95 -5.85 -0.37
C ILE A 202 -16.31 -5.00 -1.59
N SER A 203 -15.34 -4.27 -2.14
CA SER A 203 -15.57 -3.44 -3.32
C SER A 203 -15.95 -4.27 -4.55
N SER A 204 -15.33 -5.44 -4.74
CA SER A 204 -15.64 -6.34 -5.84
C SER A 204 -17.03 -6.98 -5.71
N LYS A 205 -17.49 -7.32 -4.49
CA LYS A 205 -18.86 -7.82 -4.28
C LYS A 205 -19.94 -6.77 -4.48
N ARG A 206 -19.58 -5.48 -4.44
CA ARG A 206 -20.50 -4.35 -4.68
C ARG A 206 -20.55 -3.91 -6.14
N LEU A 207 -19.65 -4.39 -6.99
CA LEU A 207 -19.83 -4.32 -8.44
C LEU A 207 -20.81 -5.45 -8.80
N PRO A 208 -22.11 -5.19 -9.08
CA PRO A 208 -22.84 -6.12 -9.94
C PRO A 208 -22.06 -6.22 -11.25
N GLU A 209 -22.16 -7.35 -11.95
CA GLU A 209 -21.53 -7.60 -13.25
C GLU A 209 -21.74 -6.43 -14.23
N LEU A 210 -20.89 -5.41 -14.16
CA LEU A 210 -20.70 -4.42 -15.19
C LEU A 210 -19.67 -5.03 -16.13
N GLY A 211 -20.13 -6.02 -16.89
CA GLY A 211 -19.33 -6.65 -17.94
C GLY A 211 -19.57 -8.13 -18.21
N SER A 212 -20.81 -8.58 -18.46
CA SER A 212 -21.03 -9.64 -19.47
C SER A 212 -21.00 -9.04 -20.90
N ALA A 213 -20.06 -8.13 -21.15
CA ALA A 213 -19.90 -7.46 -22.43
C ALA A 213 -18.41 -7.42 -22.77
N ALA A 214 -18.03 -8.39 -23.59
CA ALA A 214 -16.85 -8.44 -24.46
C ALA A 214 -15.46 -8.19 -23.82
N ASP A 215 -14.70 -9.28 -23.72
CA ASP A 215 -13.25 -9.27 -23.58
C ASP A 215 -12.59 -8.40 -24.68
N PRO A 216 -11.75 -7.41 -24.32
CA PRO A 216 -10.82 -6.83 -25.26
C PRO A 216 -9.47 -7.54 -25.16
N VAL A 217 -9.25 -8.39 -26.16
CA VAL A 217 -7.95 -8.68 -26.81
C VAL A 217 -7.00 -9.62 -26.05
N ALA A 218 -7.15 -10.92 -26.32
CA ALA A 218 -6.02 -11.83 -26.47
C ALA A 218 -5.35 -11.59 -27.85
N PRO A 219 -4.02 -11.79 -27.99
CA PRO A 219 -3.32 -11.54 -29.24
C PRO A 219 -3.78 -12.52 -30.32
N SER A 220 -4.25 -11.99 -31.44
CA SER A 220 -4.59 -12.76 -32.64
C SER A 220 -3.34 -13.47 -33.16
N THR A 221 -3.30 -14.78 -32.99
CA THR A 221 -2.40 -15.67 -33.71
C THR A 221 -3.07 -16.11 -35.01
N THR A 222 -3.01 -15.29 -36.06
CA THR A 222 -3.14 -15.78 -37.44
C THR A 222 -2.32 -14.91 -38.41
N VAL A 223 -1.37 -15.55 -39.08
CA VAL A 223 -0.56 -15.04 -40.19
C VAL A 223 -1.35 -15.30 -41.51
N PRO A 224 -1.24 -14.45 -42.55
CA PRO A 224 -2.30 -14.23 -43.53
C PRO A 224 -2.26 -15.18 -44.73
N GLU A 225 -3.44 -15.56 -45.24
CA GLU A 225 -3.61 -16.14 -46.57
C GLU A 225 -4.04 -15.07 -47.58
N GLY A 226 -3.30 -15.02 -48.68
CA GLY A 226 -3.35 -13.95 -49.66
C GLY A 226 -4.56 -13.97 -50.59
N ILE A 227 -4.91 -12.78 -51.07
CA ILE A 227 -5.69 -12.58 -52.28
C ILE A 227 -4.74 -11.96 -53.32
N ARG A 228 -4.45 -12.72 -54.38
CA ARG A 228 -3.86 -12.19 -55.62
C ARG A 228 -4.97 -11.91 -56.63
N ALA A 229 -4.72 -10.84 -57.41
CA ALA A 229 -5.24 -10.51 -58.74
C ALA A 229 -6.70 -9.99 -58.81
N ALA A 230 -7.07 -9.02 -59.65
CA ALA A 230 -6.39 -8.14 -60.61
C ALA A 230 -7.38 -7.05 -61.06
N ALA A 231 -6.89 -5.87 -61.46
CA ALA A 231 -7.50 -5.05 -62.51
C ALA A 231 -6.54 -3.94 -62.97
N ARG A 232 -6.04 -4.11 -64.21
CA ARG A 232 -5.66 -3.14 -65.25
C ARG A 232 -4.99 -1.82 -64.85
#